data_AF-A0A7N2LKR7-F1
#
_entry.id   AF-A0A7N2LKR7-F1
#
_cell.length_a   1.000
_cell.length_b   1.000
_cell.length_c   1.000
_cell.angle_alpha   90.00
_cell.angle_beta   90.00
_cell.angle_gamma   90.00
#
_symmetry.space_group_name_H-M   'P 1'
#
loop_
_entity.id
_entity.type
_entity.pdbx_description
1 polymer ?
#
loop_
_entity_poly.entity_id
_entity_poly.type
_entity_poly.pdbx_seq_one_letter_code
_entity_poly.pdbx_strand_id
1 'polypeptide(L)'
;MVDEVEKHIRRSVVLVEIHWKNRIRNDEIHFKIGVAPIDENMREGRLRWVHCQESGEESSETESVYSLKCHISQEVNHLHEGLKHALKSELEKASPSLGRSAIYLKESHINGLPRYLTVQFVRFFWKRESNQKAKILRKVDYPLELDIYDLCSDDLRKKLEAPRKILRDEEGKKLGLKASEKSSGSKDNDVKMSDAEGSSNRSGEPSKATSEEGVPSDSGTQMTGIYDLVAVLTHKGRSADSGHYVAWVKQESGKWIEFDDDSPIAQREEDITKLSGGGDWHMAYICMYKARVLPK
;
A
#
# COMPACT_ATOMS: atom_id res chain seq x y z
N MET A 1 -11.53 7.76 -20.78
CA MET A 1 -12.36 8.47 -19.75
C MET A 1 -11.99 8.04 -18.33
N VAL A 2 -11.89 6.74 -18.01
CA VAL A 2 -11.33 6.26 -16.71
C VAL A 2 -9.86 6.66 -16.54
N ASP A 3 -9.05 6.54 -17.60
CA ASP A 3 -7.64 6.97 -17.57
C ASP A 3 -7.46 8.50 -17.48
N GLU A 4 -8.45 9.27 -17.97
CA GLU A 4 -8.47 10.74 -17.91
C GLU A 4 -8.80 11.19 -16.49
N VAL A 5 -9.78 10.54 -15.86
CA VAL A 5 -10.19 10.75 -14.47
C VAL A 5 -9.11 10.26 -13.51
N GLU A 6 -8.42 9.15 -13.80
CA GLU A 6 -7.28 8.68 -13.03
C GLU A 6 -6.08 9.64 -13.17
N LYS A 7 -5.78 10.15 -14.36
CA LYS A 7 -4.79 11.23 -14.56
C LYS A 7 -5.22 12.53 -13.88
N HIS A 8 -6.50 12.87 -13.88
CA HIS A 8 -7.03 14.08 -13.24
C HIS A 8 -7.02 13.94 -11.73
N ILE A 9 -7.38 12.80 -11.14
CA ILE A 9 -7.26 12.51 -9.70
C ILE A 9 -5.79 12.46 -9.29
N ARG A 10 -4.89 11.85 -10.09
CA ARG A 10 -3.45 11.92 -9.83
C ARG A 10 -2.97 13.37 -9.85
N ARG A 11 -3.38 14.17 -10.85
CA ARG A 11 -3.10 15.61 -10.89
C ARG A 11 -3.77 16.41 -9.79
N SER A 12 -4.95 15.99 -9.30
CA SER A 12 -5.75 16.69 -8.29
C SER A 12 -5.36 16.33 -6.87
N VAL A 13 -4.90 15.10 -6.60
CA VAL A 13 -4.26 14.72 -5.34
C VAL A 13 -2.88 15.37 -5.25
N VAL A 14 -2.15 15.41 -6.38
CA VAL A 14 -0.90 16.16 -6.52
C VAL A 14 -1.13 17.68 -6.44
N LEU A 15 -2.22 18.22 -7.01
CA LEU A 15 -2.60 19.63 -6.84
C LEU A 15 -3.12 19.88 -5.43
N VAL A 16 -3.82 18.98 -4.75
CA VAL A 16 -4.22 19.23 -3.36
C VAL A 16 -2.99 19.24 -2.44
N GLU A 17 -1.95 18.46 -2.75
CA GLU A 17 -0.66 18.50 -2.04
C GLU A 17 0.24 19.70 -2.44
N ILE A 18 0.22 20.13 -3.71
CA ILE A 18 1.01 21.26 -4.25
C ILE A 18 0.33 22.63 -4.07
N HIS A 19 -0.98 22.71 -4.29
CA HIS A 19 -1.80 23.92 -4.24
C HIS A 19 -2.06 24.39 -2.79
N TRP A 20 -1.92 23.50 -1.80
CA TRP A 20 -1.87 23.90 -0.38
C TRP A 20 -0.46 24.24 0.15
N LYS A 21 0.61 23.67 -0.43
CA LYS A 21 1.99 24.08 -0.08
C LYS A 21 2.40 25.42 -0.71
N ASN A 22 1.82 25.80 -1.84
CA ASN A 22 2.26 26.95 -2.63
C ASN A 22 1.23 28.08 -2.76
N ARG A 23 0.78 28.65 -1.62
CA ARG A 23 0.27 30.02 -1.58
C ARG A 23 1.33 31.04 -1.13
N ILE A 24 2.61 30.74 -1.31
CA ILE A 24 3.71 31.72 -1.19
C ILE A 24 4.75 31.43 -2.30
N ARG A 25 4.72 32.25 -3.37
CA ARG A 25 5.75 32.53 -4.39
C ARG A 25 6.57 31.33 -4.93
N ASN A 26 6.24 30.90 -6.15
CA ASN A 26 6.65 29.64 -6.78
C ASN A 26 7.87 29.71 -7.74
N ASP A 27 8.66 30.79 -7.78
CA ASP A 27 9.68 30.91 -8.83
C ASP A 27 11.14 30.64 -8.39
N GLU A 28 11.43 30.44 -7.10
CA GLU A 28 12.82 30.26 -6.61
C GLU A 28 13.18 28.86 -6.07
N ILE A 29 12.22 27.94 -5.96
CA ILE A 29 12.42 26.68 -5.21
C ILE A 29 12.70 25.46 -6.10
N HIS A 30 12.46 25.58 -7.42
CA HIS A 30 12.76 24.51 -8.38
C HIS A 30 14.24 24.10 -8.44
N PHE A 31 15.15 24.90 -7.88
CA PHE A 31 16.59 24.63 -7.90
C PHE A 31 17.16 24.01 -6.61
N LYS A 32 16.42 23.97 -5.49
CA LYS A 32 17.01 23.64 -4.16
C LYS A 32 16.53 22.35 -3.48
N ILE A 33 15.52 21.66 -3.99
CA ILE A 33 15.08 20.40 -3.39
C ILE A 33 15.11 19.31 -4.46
N GLY A 34 16.16 18.49 -4.43
CA GLY A 34 16.30 17.29 -5.26
C GLY A 34 15.27 16.23 -4.88
N VAL A 35 14.00 16.45 -5.24
CA VAL A 35 12.92 15.47 -5.08
C VAL A 35 12.89 14.63 -6.36
N ALA A 36 13.20 13.34 -6.25
CA ALA A 36 12.95 12.40 -7.34
C ALA A 36 11.46 12.45 -7.74
N PRO A 37 11.12 12.31 -9.03
CA PRO A 37 9.72 12.43 -9.48
C PRO A 37 8.82 11.45 -8.72
N ILE A 38 7.77 11.99 -8.07
CA ILE A 38 6.82 11.27 -7.20
C ILE A 38 6.28 9.98 -7.83
N ASP A 39 6.22 9.92 -9.16
CA ASP A 39 5.81 8.80 -9.99
C ASP A 39 6.60 7.49 -9.73
N GLU A 40 7.86 7.58 -9.32
CA GLU A 40 8.68 6.39 -9.01
C GLU A 40 8.36 5.77 -7.65
N ASN A 41 7.95 6.58 -6.68
CA ASN A 41 7.61 6.15 -5.31
C ASN A 41 6.23 5.48 -5.19
N MET A 42 5.43 5.52 -6.26
CA MET A 42 4.08 4.93 -6.35
C MET A 42 4.04 3.65 -7.19
N ARG A 43 5.16 3.24 -7.80
CA ARG A 43 5.24 2.01 -8.59
C ARG A 43 5.41 0.80 -7.69
N GLU A 44 4.44 -0.11 -7.74
CA GLU A 44 4.57 -1.44 -7.20
C GLU A 44 5.18 -2.37 -8.26
N GLY A 45 6.08 -3.25 -7.82
CA GLY A 45 6.56 -4.34 -8.65
C GLY A 45 5.73 -5.61 -8.41
N ARG A 46 5.30 -6.26 -9.49
CA ARG A 46 4.54 -7.51 -9.48
C ARG A 46 5.31 -8.57 -10.26
N LEU A 47 5.51 -9.73 -9.64
CA LEU A 47 5.96 -10.94 -10.31
C LEU A 47 4.72 -11.75 -10.71
N ARG A 48 4.59 -12.05 -11.99
CA ARG A 48 3.48 -12.82 -12.56
C ARG A 48 3.98 -14.19 -12.96
N TRP A 49 3.27 -15.23 -12.57
CA TRP A 49 3.51 -16.61 -12.98
C TRP A 49 2.29 -17.13 -13.72
N VAL A 50 2.49 -17.72 -14.89
CA VAL A 50 1.44 -18.22 -15.77
C VAL A 50 1.74 -19.67 -16.08
N HIS A 51 0.79 -20.54 -15.78
CA HIS A 51 0.92 -21.99 -15.87
C HIS A 51 -0.27 -22.60 -16.60
N CYS A 52 -0.01 -23.49 -17.55
CA CYS A 52 -1.05 -24.33 -18.16
C CYS A 52 -1.16 -25.65 -17.42
N GLN A 53 -2.35 -25.96 -16.91
CA GLN A 53 -2.60 -27.23 -16.22
C GLN A 53 -2.60 -28.43 -17.18
N GLU A 54 -2.91 -28.21 -18.46
CA GLU A 54 -3.00 -29.27 -19.47
C GLU A 54 -1.66 -29.56 -20.18
N SER A 55 -0.85 -28.53 -20.47
CA SER A 55 0.41 -28.70 -21.20
C SER A 55 1.66 -28.65 -20.32
N GLY A 56 1.54 -28.25 -19.04
CA GLY A 56 2.68 -28.07 -18.14
C GLY A 56 3.57 -26.89 -18.49
N GLU A 57 3.14 -26.01 -19.41
CA GLU A 57 3.88 -24.80 -19.76
C GLU A 57 3.86 -23.80 -18.61
N GLU A 58 5.04 -23.28 -18.25
CA GLU A 58 5.20 -22.24 -17.23
C GLU A 58 5.98 -21.06 -17.79
N SER A 59 5.55 -19.85 -17.45
CA SER A 59 6.26 -18.61 -17.75
C SER A 59 6.15 -17.64 -16.59
N SER A 60 7.24 -16.91 -16.33
CA SER A 60 7.29 -15.87 -15.32
C SER A 60 7.65 -14.52 -15.93
N GLU A 61 6.92 -13.48 -15.58
CA GLU A 61 7.13 -12.12 -16.07
C GLU A 61 7.10 -11.12 -14.92
N THR A 62 7.98 -10.12 -14.93
CA THR A 62 7.91 -9.00 -13.97
C THR A 62 7.26 -7.79 -14.64
N GLU A 63 6.31 -7.17 -13.94
CA GLU A 63 5.61 -5.97 -14.39
C GLU A 63 5.56 -4.95 -13.25
N SER A 64 5.62 -3.66 -13.57
CA SER A 64 5.36 -2.58 -12.61
C SER A 64 3.96 -2.01 -12.83
N VAL A 65 3.20 -1.83 -11.74
CA VAL A 65 1.85 -1.28 -11.78
C VAL A 65 1.73 -0.12 -10.79
N TYR A 66 0.89 0.87 -11.09
CA TYR A 66 0.68 2.06 -10.24
C TYR A 66 -0.50 1.93 -9.26
N SER A 67 -1.38 0.97 -9.49
CA SER A 67 -2.58 0.75 -8.70
C SER A 67 -2.91 -0.74 -8.57
N LEU A 68 -3.19 -1.16 -7.34
CA LEU A 68 -3.76 -2.46 -7.06
C LEU A 68 -5.24 -2.43 -7.34
N LYS A 69 -5.71 -3.33 -8.20
CA LYS A 69 -7.12 -3.48 -8.49
C LYS A 69 -7.75 -4.40 -7.45
N CYS A 70 -8.80 -3.94 -6.78
CA CYS A 70 -9.65 -4.76 -5.95
C CYS A 70 -10.87 -5.18 -6.77
N HIS A 71 -10.90 -6.45 -7.18
CA HIS A 71 -12.04 -7.02 -7.90
C HIS A 71 -13.15 -7.39 -6.91
N ILE A 72 -14.35 -6.85 -7.12
CA ILE A 72 -15.48 -7.05 -6.20
C ILE A 72 -16.44 -8.05 -6.84
N SER A 73 -16.54 -9.21 -6.21
CA SER A 73 -17.49 -10.27 -6.57
C SER A 73 -18.52 -10.45 -5.46
N GLN A 74 -19.49 -11.35 -5.66
CA GLN A 74 -20.53 -11.65 -4.66
C GLN A 74 -19.96 -12.26 -3.37
N GLU A 75 -18.78 -12.87 -3.44
CA GLU A 75 -18.10 -13.53 -2.33
C GLU A 75 -17.18 -12.57 -1.54
N VAL A 76 -16.85 -11.40 -2.10
CA VAL A 76 -15.89 -10.46 -1.52
C VAL A 76 -16.61 -9.53 -0.55
N ASN A 77 -16.24 -9.58 0.73
CA ASN A 77 -16.71 -8.67 1.78
C ASN A 77 -15.59 -7.74 2.26
N HIS A 78 -14.34 -8.20 2.18
CA HIS A 78 -13.18 -7.48 2.68
C HIS A 78 -12.21 -7.15 1.54
N LEU A 79 -11.52 -6.01 1.66
CA LEU A 79 -10.53 -5.55 0.67
C LEU A 79 -9.48 -6.62 0.38
N HIS A 80 -9.01 -7.31 1.41
CA HIS A 80 -7.97 -8.32 1.30
C HIS A 80 -8.38 -9.51 0.39
N GLU A 81 -9.65 -9.93 0.44
CA GLU A 81 -10.19 -10.96 -0.44
C GLU A 81 -10.22 -10.47 -1.90
N GLY A 82 -10.67 -9.23 -2.12
CA GLY A 82 -10.72 -8.64 -3.46
C GLY A 82 -9.34 -8.41 -4.08
N LEU A 83 -8.31 -8.16 -3.26
CA LEU A 83 -6.91 -8.11 -3.70
C LEU A 83 -6.39 -9.51 -4.06
N LYS A 84 -6.67 -10.53 -3.23
CA LYS A 84 -6.33 -11.94 -3.53
C LYS A 84 -6.94 -12.40 -4.86
N HIS A 85 -8.22 -12.08 -5.09
CA HIS A 85 -8.91 -12.39 -6.34
C HIS A 85 -8.34 -11.62 -7.54
N ALA A 86 -7.70 -10.47 -7.35
CA ALA A 86 -7.05 -9.73 -8.44
C ALA A 86 -5.66 -10.28 -8.80
N LEU A 87 -5.03 -10.98 -7.86
CA LEU A 87 -3.73 -11.61 -8.06
C LEU A 87 -3.83 -12.94 -8.81
N LYS A 88 -4.97 -13.64 -8.67
CA LYS A 88 -5.29 -14.88 -9.37
C LYS A 88 -6.28 -14.63 -10.49
N SER A 89 -5.97 -15.04 -11.71
CA SER A 89 -6.87 -14.91 -12.85
C SER A 89 -6.70 -16.07 -13.80
N GLU A 90 -7.78 -16.52 -14.41
CA GLU A 90 -7.74 -17.45 -15.53
C GLU A 90 -7.60 -16.70 -16.84
N LEU A 91 -6.84 -17.27 -17.77
CA LEU A 91 -6.61 -16.71 -19.09
C LEU A 91 -6.72 -17.81 -20.14
N GLU A 92 -7.55 -17.60 -21.15
CA GLU A 92 -7.60 -18.46 -22.31
C GLU A 92 -6.51 -18.03 -23.30
N LYS A 93 -5.59 -18.94 -23.62
CA LYS A 93 -4.51 -18.72 -24.60
C LYS A 93 -4.42 -19.92 -25.53
N ALA A 94 -4.07 -19.66 -26.79
CA ALA A 94 -3.71 -20.73 -27.71
C ALA A 94 -2.40 -21.36 -27.25
N SER A 95 -2.44 -22.62 -26.83
CA SER A 95 -1.24 -23.37 -26.45
C SER A 95 -0.51 -23.82 -27.72
N PRO A 96 0.77 -23.46 -27.90
CA PRO A 96 1.57 -23.95 -29.02
C PRO A 96 1.73 -25.48 -29.01
N SER A 97 1.80 -26.07 -27.80
CA SER A 97 1.96 -27.51 -27.60
C SER A 97 0.70 -28.31 -27.92
N LEU A 98 -0.48 -27.78 -27.58
CA LEU A 98 -1.76 -28.47 -27.79
C LEU A 98 -2.45 -28.10 -29.12
N GLY A 99 -2.01 -27.04 -29.80
CA GLY A 99 -2.60 -26.56 -31.06
C GLY A 99 -4.04 -26.05 -30.94
N ARG A 100 -4.50 -25.76 -29.72
CA ARG A 100 -5.85 -25.29 -29.40
C ARG A 100 -5.82 -24.28 -28.25
N SER A 101 -6.92 -23.54 -28.06
CA SER A 101 -7.11 -22.74 -26.85
C SER A 101 -7.15 -23.63 -25.61
N ALA A 102 -6.35 -23.29 -24.61
CA ALA A 102 -6.32 -23.93 -23.30
C ALA A 102 -6.42 -22.85 -22.21
N ILE A 103 -6.86 -23.28 -21.02
CA ILE A 103 -6.96 -22.41 -19.85
C ILE A 103 -5.60 -22.38 -19.16
N TYR A 104 -5.07 -21.17 -18.96
CA TYR A 104 -3.87 -20.90 -18.20
C TYR A 104 -4.26 -20.23 -16.88
N LEU A 105 -3.72 -20.73 -15.78
CA LEU A 105 -3.82 -20.11 -14.47
C LEU A 105 -2.70 -19.08 -14.34
N LYS A 106 -3.09 -17.82 -14.16
CA LYS A 106 -2.17 -16.73 -13.87
C LYS A 106 -2.24 -16.42 -12.39
N GLU A 107 -1.14 -16.64 -11.69
CA GLU A 107 -0.93 -16.17 -10.33
C GLU A 107 0.03 -15.00 -10.33
N SER A 108 -0.02 -14.17 -9.30
CA SER A 108 0.91 -13.08 -9.17
C SER A 108 1.17 -12.74 -7.73
N HIS A 109 2.40 -12.31 -7.46
CA HIS A 109 2.86 -11.93 -6.16
C HIS A 109 3.52 -10.56 -6.23
N ILE A 110 3.37 -9.79 -5.16
CA ILE A 110 4.02 -8.47 -5.06
C ILE A 110 5.50 -8.69 -4.78
N ASN A 111 6.39 -8.14 -5.61
CA ASN A 111 7.84 -8.29 -5.46
C ASN A 111 8.53 -7.01 -4.99
N GLY A 112 7.88 -5.86 -5.12
CA GLY A 112 8.42 -4.55 -4.76
C GLY A 112 7.32 -3.64 -4.21
N LEU A 113 7.59 -3.01 -3.07
CA LEU A 113 6.61 -2.23 -2.33
C LEU A 113 6.81 -0.71 -2.55
N PRO A 114 5.79 0.02 -3.00
CA PRO A 114 5.86 1.48 -3.10
C PRO A 114 5.69 2.14 -1.72
N ARG A 115 6.20 3.38 -1.56
CA ARG A 115 5.94 4.18 -0.34
C ARG A 115 4.47 4.55 -0.20
N TYR A 116 3.81 4.77 -1.33
CA TYR A 116 2.37 5.05 -1.39
C TYR A 116 1.70 4.00 -2.26
N LEU A 117 0.80 3.24 -1.66
CA LEU A 117 0.04 2.19 -2.31
C LEU A 117 -1.36 2.71 -2.66
N THR A 118 -1.70 2.65 -3.94
CA THR A 118 -3.03 3.06 -4.42
C THR A 118 -3.86 1.81 -4.69
N VAL A 119 -5.03 1.70 -4.07
CA VAL A 119 -5.97 0.59 -4.27
C VAL A 119 -7.25 1.11 -4.93
N GLN A 120 -7.55 0.60 -6.12
CA GLN A 120 -8.73 0.95 -6.89
C GLN A 120 -9.80 -0.13 -6.76
N PHE A 121 -10.98 0.24 -6.27
CA PHE A 121 -12.15 -0.63 -6.23
C PHE A 121 -12.78 -0.68 -7.61
N VAL A 122 -12.72 -1.83 -8.27
CA VAL A 122 -13.26 -2.04 -9.62
C VAL A 122 -14.78 -2.22 -9.54
N ARG A 123 -15.48 -1.12 -9.23
CA ARG A 123 -16.95 -1.11 -9.02
C ARG A 123 -17.74 -0.95 -10.31
N PHE A 124 -17.16 -0.39 -11.36
CA PHE A 124 -17.88 -0.18 -12.62
C PHE A 124 -17.60 -1.31 -13.59
N PHE A 125 -18.66 -1.91 -14.11
CA PHE A 125 -18.56 -3.01 -15.06
C PHE A 125 -19.66 -2.92 -16.11
N TRP A 126 -19.43 -3.57 -17.25
CA TRP A 126 -20.43 -3.69 -18.29
C TRP A 126 -21.29 -4.93 -18.04
N LYS A 127 -22.60 -4.75 -17.89
CA LYS A 127 -23.55 -5.85 -17.76
C LYS A 127 -24.03 -6.26 -19.15
N ARG A 128 -23.62 -7.45 -19.59
CA ARG A 128 -23.91 -7.96 -20.95
C ARG A 128 -25.40 -8.24 -21.16
N GLU A 129 -26.12 -8.68 -20.13
CA GLU A 129 -27.54 -9.04 -20.24
C GLU A 129 -28.43 -7.82 -20.52
N SER A 130 -28.05 -6.66 -19.99
CA SER A 130 -28.79 -5.41 -20.17
C SER A 130 -28.10 -4.40 -21.10
N ASN A 131 -26.95 -4.76 -21.68
CA ASN A 131 -26.10 -3.88 -22.49
C ASN A 131 -25.94 -2.47 -21.89
N GLN A 132 -25.63 -2.43 -20.59
CA GLN A 132 -25.49 -1.17 -19.86
C GLN A 132 -24.34 -1.25 -18.86
N LYS A 133 -23.70 -0.11 -18.64
CA LYS A 133 -22.71 0.06 -17.57
C LYS A 133 -23.42 0.11 -16.21
N ALA A 134 -22.93 -0.68 -15.27
CA ALA A 134 -23.48 -0.78 -13.92
C ALA A 134 -22.41 -0.49 -12.87
N LYS A 135 -22.86 -0.03 -11.70
CA LYS A 135 -22.03 0.18 -10.51
C LYS A 135 -22.33 -0.88 -9.45
N ILE A 136 -21.29 -1.52 -8.92
CA ILE A 136 -21.38 -2.46 -7.81
C ILE A 136 -21.53 -1.66 -6.51
N LEU A 137 -22.73 -1.71 -5.94
CA LEU A 137 -23.10 -1.02 -4.70
C LEU A 137 -22.79 -1.83 -3.43
N ARG A 138 -22.23 -3.03 -3.58
CA ARG A 138 -21.90 -3.92 -2.46
C ARG A 138 -20.94 -3.24 -1.48
N LYS A 139 -21.19 -3.44 -0.18
CA LYS A 139 -20.28 -3.04 0.88
C LYS A 139 -19.00 -3.87 0.79
N VAL A 140 -17.85 -3.20 0.75
CA VAL A 140 -16.53 -3.84 0.88
C VAL A 140 -15.76 -3.10 1.95
N ASP A 141 -15.48 -3.80 3.04
CA ASP A 141 -14.77 -3.24 4.18
C ASP A 141 -13.28 -3.14 3.87
N TYR A 142 -12.70 -1.98 4.17
CA TYR A 142 -11.27 -1.73 4.06
C TYR A 142 -10.72 -1.28 5.41
N PRO A 143 -9.53 -1.78 5.81
CA PRO A 143 -8.96 -1.45 7.10
C PRO A 143 -8.26 -0.09 7.06
N LEU A 144 -8.12 0.54 8.22
CA LEU A 144 -7.27 1.73 8.38
C LEU A 144 -5.79 1.36 8.31
N GLU A 145 -5.45 0.16 8.79
CA GLU A 145 -4.12 -0.45 8.70
C GLU A 145 -4.20 -1.64 7.75
N LEU A 146 -3.53 -1.55 6.60
CA LEU A 146 -3.50 -2.61 5.60
C LEU A 146 -2.21 -3.40 5.70
N ASP A 147 -2.34 -4.71 5.88
CA ASP A 147 -1.23 -5.65 5.80
C ASP A 147 -1.26 -6.40 4.47
N ILE A 148 -0.15 -6.32 3.73
CA ILE A 148 0.01 -6.97 2.42
C ILE A 148 1.01 -8.11 2.43
N TYR A 149 1.52 -8.51 3.60
CA TYR A 149 2.53 -9.56 3.73
C TYR A 149 2.13 -10.87 3.04
N ASP A 150 0.86 -11.27 3.16
CA ASP A 150 0.32 -12.48 2.54
C ASP A 150 0.24 -12.42 1.01
N LEU A 151 0.33 -11.23 0.41
CA LEU A 151 0.25 -11.01 -1.04
C LEU A 151 1.65 -10.90 -1.68
N CYS A 152 2.69 -10.83 -0.86
CA CYS A 152 4.07 -10.66 -1.29
C CYS A 152 4.70 -12.00 -1.71
N SER A 153 5.72 -11.93 -2.57
CA SER A 153 6.56 -13.09 -2.89
C SER A 153 7.37 -13.55 -1.69
N ASP A 154 7.76 -14.84 -1.66
CA ASP A 154 8.52 -15.40 -0.53
C ASP A 154 9.85 -14.67 -0.28
N ASP A 155 10.51 -14.21 -1.34
CA ASP A 155 11.75 -13.43 -1.23
C ASP A 155 11.52 -12.06 -0.57
N LEU A 156 10.41 -11.41 -0.89
CA LEU A 156 10.04 -10.14 -0.26
C LEU A 156 9.61 -10.38 1.19
N ARG A 157 8.84 -11.43 1.47
CA ARG A 157 8.42 -11.80 2.84
C ARG A 157 9.62 -12.00 3.77
N LYS A 158 10.66 -12.70 3.31
CA LYS A 158 11.92 -12.86 4.05
C LYS A 158 12.60 -11.54 4.38
N LYS A 159 12.58 -10.57 3.45
CA LYS A 159 13.15 -9.22 3.67
C LYS A 159 12.34 -8.38 4.65
N LEU A 160 11.01 -8.56 4.68
CA LEU A 160 10.10 -7.81 5.55
C LEU A 160 10.02 -8.36 6.98
N GLU A 161 10.36 -9.64 7.19
CA GLU A 161 10.22 -10.32 8.50
C GLU A 161 10.96 -9.58 9.64
N ALA A 162 12.22 -9.21 9.42
CA ALA A 162 13.03 -8.52 10.42
C ALA A 162 12.48 -7.12 10.75
N PRO A 163 12.23 -6.22 9.76
CA PRO A 163 11.58 -4.94 10.00
C PRO A 163 10.21 -5.05 10.71
N ARG A 164 9.38 -6.03 10.33
CA ARG A 164 8.06 -6.25 10.94
C ARG A 164 8.14 -6.62 12.41
N LYS A 165 9.11 -7.46 12.78
CA LYS A 165 9.35 -7.83 14.17
C LYS A 165 9.75 -6.61 15.01
N ILE A 166 10.64 -5.76 14.49
CA ILE A 166 11.06 -4.53 15.16
C ILE A 166 9.86 -3.60 15.39
N LEU A 167 9.05 -3.36 14.35
CA LEU A 167 7.85 -2.51 14.47
C LEU A 167 6.89 -3.06 15.54
N ARG A 168 6.66 -4.38 15.56
CA ARG A 168 5.80 -5.02 16.56
C ARG A 168 6.34 -4.88 17.98
N ASP A 169 7.65 -5.01 18.17
CA ASP A 169 8.29 -4.86 19.48
C ASP A 169 8.22 -3.40 19.97
N GLU A 170 8.38 -2.42 19.08
CA GLU A 170 8.25 -0.99 19.38
C GLU A 170 6.81 -0.60 19.75
N GLU A 171 5.82 -1.07 18.99
CA GLU A 171 4.40 -0.87 19.28
C GLU A 171 4.01 -1.54 20.61
N GLY A 172 4.52 -2.75 20.88
CA GLY A 172 4.33 -3.46 22.14
C GLY A 172 4.90 -2.70 23.35
N LYS A 173 6.11 -2.14 23.22
CA LYS A 173 6.72 -1.27 24.25
C LYS A 173 5.86 -0.02 24.50
N LYS A 174 5.36 0.62 23.45
CA LYS A 174 4.51 1.82 23.53
C LYS A 174 3.17 1.54 24.21
N LEU A 175 2.62 0.35 24.02
CA LEU A 175 1.38 -0.12 24.65
C LEU A 175 1.58 -0.68 26.07
N GLY A 176 2.80 -0.61 26.64
CA GLY A 176 3.07 -1.02 28.01
C GLY A 176 3.09 -2.54 28.24
N LEU A 177 3.13 -3.34 27.17
CA LEU A 177 3.32 -4.79 27.25
C LEU A 177 4.80 -5.05 27.55
N LYS A 178 5.18 -4.99 28.83
CA LYS A 178 6.45 -5.58 29.27
C LYS A 178 6.39 -7.07 28.94
N ALA A 179 7.27 -7.53 28.05
CA ALA A 179 7.51 -8.95 27.89
C ALA A 179 7.80 -9.53 29.28
N SER A 180 7.00 -10.51 29.73
CA SER A 180 7.31 -11.24 30.93
C SER A 180 8.61 -12.00 30.66
N GLU A 181 9.74 -11.43 31.06
CA GLU A 181 10.95 -12.21 31.24
C GLU A 181 10.63 -13.28 32.29
N LYS A 182 10.76 -14.53 31.88
CA LYS A 182 10.65 -15.70 32.76
C LYS A 182 11.62 -15.48 33.92
N SER A 183 11.06 -15.26 35.10
CA SER A 183 11.78 -15.31 36.36
C SER A 183 12.24 -16.75 36.60
N SER A 184 13.53 -16.99 36.44
CA SER A 184 14.22 -18.13 37.05
C SER A 184 15.41 -17.64 37.85
N GLY A 185 15.19 -17.48 39.17
CA GLY A 185 16.12 -17.89 40.22
C GLY A 185 17.33 -17.01 40.58
N SER A 186 17.19 -16.27 41.70
CA SER A 186 18.14 -16.10 42.84
C SER A 186 19.52 -15.47 42.57
N LYS A 187 19.98 -14.40 43.25
CA LYS A 187 20.25 -14.28 44.71
C LYS A 187 20.63 -12.84 45.12
N ASP A 188 20.40 -12.52 46.39
CA ASP A 188 20.71 -11.29 47.16
C ASP A 188 22.20 -10.83 47.17
N ASN A 189 22.45 -9.51 47.09
CA ASN A 189 22.93 -8.68 48.23
C ASN A 189 23.28 -7.22 47.84
N ASP A 190 22.63 -6.29 48.54
CA ASP A 190 23.05 -5.02 49.19
C ASP A 190 23.95 -3.94 48.51
N VAL A 191 23.28 -2.80 48.24
CA VAL A 191 23.62 -1.35 48.36
C VAL A 191 25.10 -0.87 48.31
N LYS A 192 25.43 0.05 47.37
CA LYS A 192 25.74 1.50 47.62
C LYS A 192 26.28 2.23 46.37
N MET A 193 25.85 3.49 46.24
CA MET A 193 26.12 4.51 45.21
C MET A 193 27.56 5.07 45.18
N SER A 194 28.05 5.48 44.01
CA SER A 194 28.77 6.77 43.79
C SER A 194 29.17 7.01 42.33
N ASP A 195 29.27 8.29 42.00
CA ASP A 195 29.42 8.94 40.69
C ASP A 195 30.78 8.83 39.96
N ALA A 196 30.70 9.21 38.67
CA ALA A 196 31.60 10.07 37.89
C ALA A 196 32.97 9.59 37.32
N GLU A 197 33.04 9.79 35.98
CA GLU A 197 34.16 10.23 35.13
C GLU A 197 35.34 9.30 34.79
N GLY A 198 35.73 9.30 33.50
CA GLY A 198 37.14 9.10 33.10
C GLY A 198 37.47 8.16 31.92
N SER A 199 37.37 8.69 30.69
CA SER A 199 38.29 8.56 29.54
C SER A 199 39.24 7.33 29.38
N SER A 200 39.24 6.67 28.20
CA SER A 200 40.33 6.79 27.18
C SER A 200 40.43 5.64 26.14
N ASN A 201 40.49 6.06 24.87
CA ASN A 201 41.31 5.63 23.73
C ASN A 201 41.56 4.15 23.29
N ARG A 202 41.27 3.97 21.98
CA ARG A 202 42.15 3.58 20.85
C ARG A 202 42.11 2.15 20.26
N SER A 203 41.80 2.18 18.95
CA SER A 203 42.50 1.57 17.80
C SER A 203 42.32 0.09 17.47
N GLY A 204 41.91 -0.17 16.22
CA GLY A 204 42.18 -1.43 15.51
C GLY A 204 41.26 -1.73 14.33
N GLU A 205 41.42 -1.05 13.19
CA GLU A 205 41.15 -1.61 11.85
C GLU A 205 42.40 -2.44 11.45
N PRO A 206 42.37 -3.42 10.49
CA PRO A 206 42.00 -3.14 9.09
C PRO A 206 41.39 -4.31 8.23
N SER A 207 40.62 -3.93 7.20
CA SER A 207 40.63 -4.44 5.78
C SER A 207 40.36 -5.95 5.50
N LYS A 208 39.83 -6.48 4.38
CA LYS A 208 39.56 -6.12 2.96
C LYS A 208 38.74 -7.33 2.40
N ALA A 209 37.73 -7.25 1.53
CA ALA A 209 37.79 -7.23 0.06
C ALA A 209 36.35 -7.46 -0.49
N THR A 210 35.77 -6.56 -1.29
CA THR A 210 35.73 -6.53 -2.79
C THR A 210 34.60 -7.39 -3.39
N SER A 211 33.48 -6.73 -3.74
CA SER A 211 32.82 -6.61 -5.08
C SER A 211 31.84 -7.77 -5.37
N GLU A 212 30.65 -7.61 -5.97
CA GLU A 212 30.20 -6.72 -7.04
C GLU A 212 28.64 -6.62 -7.09
N GLU A 213 28.17 -5.44 -7.50
CA GLU A 213 27.01 -5.11 -8.36
C GLU A 213 25.57 -5.59 -8.06
N GLY A 214 24.72 -4.61 -7.74
CA GLY A 214 23.25 -4.75 -7.83
C GLY A 214 22.47 -3.57 -7.20
N VAL A 215 22.26 -2.50 -7.99
CA VAL A 215 21.27 -1.42 -7.82
C VAL A 215 21.42 -0.52 -6.56
N PRO A 216 21.52 0.83 -6.70
CA PRO A 216 21.59 1.71 -5.53
C PRO A 216 20.19 1.82 -4.91
N SER A 217 19.90 1.02 -3.88
CA SER A 217 18.73 1.23 -3.02
C SER A 217 19.04 2.35 -2.02
N ASP A 218 19.12 3.59 -2.51
CA ASP A 218 19.30 4.77 -1.67
C ASP A 218 17.96 5.16 -1.02
N SER A 219 17.66 4.53 0.11
CA SER A 219 17.07 5.23 1.24
C SER A 219 17.35 4.41 2.50
N GLY A 220 17.86 5.04 3.54
CA GLY A 220 18.11 4.46 4.86
C GLY A 220 16.82 4.05 5.59
N THR A 221 15.84 3.50 4.89
CA THR A 221 14.54 3.08 5.41
C THR A 221 14.17 1.68 4.92
N GLN A 222 13.73 0.81 5.82
CA GLN A 222 13.21 -0.53 5.52
C GLN A 222 11.69 -0.50 5.47
N MET A 223 11.14 -1.16 4.45
CA MET A 223 9.69 -1.39 4.34
C MET A 223 9.27 -2.47 5.34
N THR A 224 8.07 -2.34 5.90
CA THR A 224 7.47 -3.36 6.79
C THR A 224 6.34 -4.14 6.14
N GLY A 225 5.82 -3.67 4.99
CA GLY A 225 4.62 -4.26 4.38
C GLY A 225 3.32 -3.96 5.13
N ILE A 226 3.36 -3.06 6.12
CA ILE A 226 2.18 -2.49 6.78
C ILE A 226 1.99 -1.07 6.25
N TYR A 227 0.74 -0.73 5.96
CA TYR A 227 0.38 0.58 5.43
C TYR A 227 -0.77 1.22 6.20
N ASP A 228 -0.71 2.55 6.32
CA ASP A 228 -1.75 3.37 6.93
C ASP A 228 -2.60 4.07 5.88
N LEU A 229 -3.91 4.01 6.03
CA LEU A 229 -4.83 4.75 5.18
C LEU A 229 -4.66 6.25 5.40
N VAL A 230 -4.33 6.97 4.33
CA VAL A 230 -4.10 8.42 4.35
C VAL A 230 -5.11 9.20 3.52
N ALA A 231 -5.73 8.56 2.52
CA ALA A 231 -6.80 9.19 1.76
C ALA A 231 -7.81 8.16 1.22
N VAL A 232 -9.05 8.60 1.08
CA VAL A 232 -10.14 7.88 0.42
C VAL A 232 -10.79 8.80 -0.59
N LEU A 233 -10.91 8.36 -1.83
CA LEU A 233 -11.77 8.97 -2.82
C LEU A 233 -13.07 8.19 -2.90
N THR A 234 -14.19 8.87 -2.75
CA THR A 234 -15.52 8.26 -2.79
C THR A 234 -16.28 8.68 -4.04
N HIS A 235 -17.17 7.82 -4.52
CA HIS A 235 -18.14 8.13 -5.56
C HIS A 235 -19.57 7.97 -5.02
N LYS A 236 -20.32 9.06 -4.98
CA LYS A 236 -21.74 9.12 -4.57
C LYS A 236 -22.66 8.94 -5.79
N GLY A 237 -23.74 8.19 -5.62
CA GLY A 237 -24.73 7.93 -6.66
C GLY A 237 -24.72 6.50 -7.21
N ARG A 238 -25.85 6.07 -7.78
CA ARG A 238 -26.04 4.71 -8.33
C ARG A 238 -25.57 4.56 -9.77
N SER A 239 -25.61 5.65 -10.53
CA SER A 239 -25.26 5.64 -11.94
C SER A 239 -23.77 5.35 -12.13
N ALA A 240 -23.46 4.73 -13.26
CA ALA A 240 -22.08 4.54 -13.69
C ALA A 240 -21.56 5.70 -14.55
N ASP A 241 -22.46 6.56 -15.04
CA ASP A 241 -22.15 7.66 -15.96
C ASP A 241 -22.44 9.04 -15.34
N SER A 242 -22.90 9.06 -14.10
CA SER A 242 -23.09 10.28 -13.30
C SER A 242 -22.85 9.98 -11.82
N GLY A 243 -22.64 11.04 -11.06
CA GLY A 243 -22.42 10.98 -9.62
C GLY A 243 -21.51 12.11 -9.17
N HIS A 244 -21.06 12.02 -7.93
CA HIS A 244 -20.23 13.06 -7.30
C HIS A 244 -19.02 12.45 -6.62
N TYR A 245 -17.84 13.03 -6.83
CA TYR A 245 -16.61 12.55 -6.21
C TYR A 245 -16.23 13.45 -5.05
N VAL A 246 -15.97 12.82 -3.91
CA VAL A 246 -15.56 13.54 -2.68
C VAL A 246 -14.32 12.87 -2.13
N ALA A 247 -13.33 13.69 -1.80
CA ALA A 247 -12.04 13.24 -1.27
C ALA A 247 -12.01 13.39 0.26
N TRP A 248 -11.45 12.40 0.93
CA TRP A 248 -11.30 12.35 2.39
C TRP A 248 -9.83 12.16 2.67
N VAL A 249 -9.19 13.09 3.37
CA VAL A 249 -7.72 13.09 3.55
C VAL A 249 -7.38 13.22 5.02
N LYS A 250 -6.52 12.32 5.51
CA LYS A 250 -5.96 12.35 6.86
C LYS A 250 -4.84 13.39 6.91
N GLN A 251 -4.99 14.37 7.79
CA GLN A 251 -3.98 15.38 8.05
C GLN A 251 -2.86 14.82 8.94
N GLU A 252 -1.70 15.49 8.97
CA GLU A 252 -0.59 15.12 9.87
C GLU A 252 -1.00 15.14 11.36
N SER A 253 -1.98 15.96 11.72
CA SER A 253 -2.58 15.99 13.06
C SER A 253 -3.39 14.73 13.42
N GLY A 254 -3.60 13.82 12.48
CA GLY A 254 -4.45 12.63 12.61
C GLY A 254 -5.94 12.87 12.35
N LYS A 255 -6.35 14.14 12.20
CA LYS A 255 -7.75 14.50 11.87
C LYS A 255 -8.05 14.23 10.40
N TRP A 256 -9.28 13.80 10.12
CA TRP A 256 -9.77 13.64 8.76
C TRP A 256 -10.47 14.89 8.27
N ILE A 257 -10.26 15.23 7.01
CA ILE A 257 -10.96 16.32 6.33
C ILE A 257 -11.63 15.76 5.07
N GLU A 258 -12.93 15.99 4.97
CA GLU A 258 -13.72 15.83 3.77
C GLU A 258 -13.56 17.08 2.89
N PHE A 259 -13.22 16.88 1.64
CA PHE A 259 -13.13 17.90 0.60
C PHE A 259 -14.23 17.61 -0.41
N ASP A 260 -15.38 18.25 -0.17
CA ASP A 260 -16.51 18.31 -1.08
C ASP A 260 -16.46 19.66 -1.82
N ASP A 261 -15.86 19.64 -3.00
CA ASP A 261 -15.56 20.81 -3.84
C ASP A 261 -14.88 21.96 -3.08
N ASP A 262 -15.64 22.96 -2.64
CA ASP A 262 -15.11 24.23 -2.13
C ASP A 262 -14.93 24.28 -0.60
N SER A 263 -15.55 23.37 0.16
CA SER A 263 -15.64 23.49 1.63
C SER A 263 -15.01 22.30 2.36
N PRO A 264 -13.85 22.49 3.04
CA PRO A 264 -13.25 21.44 3.85
C PRO A 264 -14.05 21.25 5.16
N ILE A 265 -14.48 20.01 5.42
CA ILE A 265 -15.28 19.64 6.60
C ILE A 265 -14.48 18.66 7.46
N ALA A 266 -14.35 18.94 8.75
CA ALA A 266 -13.65 18.04 9.67
C ALA A 266 -14.51 16.79 9.97
N GLN A 267 -13.88 15.62 9.94
CA GLN A 267 -14.53 14.32 10.09
C GLN A 267 -13.83 13.45 11.14
N ARG A 268 -14.55 12.48 11.71
CA ARG A 268 -13.98 11.50 12.64
C ARG A 268 -13.50 10.26 11.87
N GLU A 269 -12.51 9.57 12.41
CA GLU A 269 -11.96 8.36 11.77
C GLU A 269 -13.02 7.23 11.64
N GLU A 270 -13.96 7.16 12.58
CA GLU A 270 -15.13 6.26 12.51
C GLU A 270 -16.07 6.54 11.34
N ASP A 271 -16.06 7.75 10.78
CA ASP A 271 -16.89 8.08 9.62
C ASP A 271 -16.23 7.60 8.32
N ILE A 272 -14.90 7.43 8.33
CA ILE A 272 -14.13 6.96 7.18
C ILE A 272 -14.40 5.48 6.90
N THR A 273 -14.54 4.64 7.93
CA THR A 273 -14.85 3.22 7.74
C THR A 273 -16.27 2.99 7.21
N LYS A 274 -17.19 3.95 7.43
CA LYS A 274 -18.56 3.89 6.90
C LYS A 274 -18.64 4.13 5.38
N LEU A 275 -17.57 4.61 4.74
CA LEU A 275 -17.52 4.82 3.29
C LEU A 275 -17.30 3.51 2.50
N SER A 276 -17.33 2.35 3.17
CA SER A 276 -17.25 1.00 2.59
C SER A 276 -18.32 0.69 1.52
N GLY A 277 -19.42 1.44 1.50
CA GLY A 277 -20.56 1.26 0.60
C GLY A 277 -21.71 0.43 1.19
N GLY A 278 -22.55 -0.13 0.32
CA GLY A 278 -23.75 -0.89 0.71
C GLY A 278 -25.07 -0.11 0.58
N GLY A 279 -25.07 1.06 -0.07
CA GLY A 279 -26.27 1.88 -0.25
C GLY A 279 -26.04 3.07 -1.18
N ASP A 280 -26.84 4.12 -1.03
CA ASP A 280 -26.78 5.34 -1.86
C ASP A 280 -25.80 6.40 -1.34
N TRP A 281 -25.15 6.08 -0.22
CA TRP A 281 -24.14 6.94 0.40
C TRP A 281 -22.80 6.91 -0.36
N HIS A 282 -21.83 7.65 0.15
CA HIS A 282 -20.45 7.66 -0.34
C HIS A 282 -19.89 6.23 -0.35
N MET A 283 -19.25 5.86 -1.46
CA MET A 283 -18.62 4.57 -1.65
C MET A 283 -17.15 4.76 -2.02
N ALA A 284 -16.25 4.16 -1.26
CA ALA A 284 -14.83 4.14 -1.55
C ALA A 284 -14.59 3.58 -2.95
N TYR A 285 -13.92 4.39 -3.77
CA TYR A 285 -13.54 4.09 -5.14
C TYR A 285 -12.04 3.94 -5.27
N ILE A 286 -11.26 4.81 -4.63
CA ILE A 286 -9.80 4.69 -4.52
C ILE A 286 -9.42 4.90 -3.06
N CYS A 287 -8.59 4.03 -2.51
CA CYS A 287 -7.93 4.24 -1.23
C CYS A 287 -6.43 4.43 -1.46
N MET A 288 -5.83 5.39 -0.77
CA MET A 288 -4.39 5.61 -0.77
C MET A 288 -3.84 5.30 0.62
N TYR A 289 -2.81 4.48 0.62
CA TYR A 289 -2.15 3.94 1.79
C TYR A 289 -0.69 4.37 1.80
N LYS A 290 -0.17 4.77 2.95
CA LYS A 290 1.24 5.17 3.15
C LYS A 290 1.98 4.09 3.93
N ALA A 291 3.13 3.67 3.45
CA ALA A 291 3.91 2.62 4.09
C ALA A 291 4.43 3.06 5.45
N ARG A 292 4.35 2.17 6.45
CA ARG A 292 5.13 2.26 7.68
C ARG A 292 6.55 1.81 7.39
N VAL A 293 7.49 2.74 7.50
CA VAL A 293 8.91 2.49 7.25
C VAL A 293 9.71 2.66 8.53
N LEU A 294 10.72 1.81 8.71
CA LEU A 294 11.68 1.92 9.81
C LEU A 294 12.99 2.50 9.30
N PRO A 295 13.70 3.33 10.08
CA PRO A 295 15.07 3.68 9.75
C PRO A 295 15.96 2.42 9.76
N LYS A 296 16.90 2.33 8.82
CA LYS A 296 17.96 1.31 8.82
C LYS A 296 19.03 1.63 9.86
#